data_AF-A0A9R0ZWC1-F1
#
_entry.id   AF-A0A9R0ZWC1-F1
#
_cell.length_a   1.000
_cell.length_b   1.000
_cell.length_c   1.000
_cell.angle_alpha   90.00
_cell.angle_beta   90.00
_cell.angle_gamma   90.00
#
_symmetry.space_group_name_H-M   'P 1'
#
loop_
_entity.id
_entity.type
_entity.pdbx_description
1 polymer ?
#
loop_
_entity_poly.entity_id
_entity_poly.type
_entity_poly.pdbx_seq_one_letter_code
_entity_poly.pdbx_strand_id
1 'polypeptide(L)'
;MRSSYPRRYHVFFYCNTTAFGASLMVLILLLVRKVSRNPVWLRALQFAMILGLLGLMGAYAAGSCREVRTSVYIWVLLLGIFAYVTLHVVFFKHLAPQCLRDMFWGIRAYWKNTLGHIMTPGSGKTADEQGPAGQLEERITDGEEASNAERIADGQEASNAERITDGQEASSPERITDGQVASNAERITDEASKKREEKEDLERNRSSLLVLATLVATVTYVAGLTPPGGFWSDDNKNHIPGDPVLRDHYPRRFKAFFYCNATAFAGSLVIIIMVLSQTAVDLVVKSNALRLCVVVSLFGLMGAYAAGSCREVHTSIYVFALVATVLLYLIIQCIEPALSKLACIANTITRVKKRNKEMVQQLRTFIADLLKPPIPVKDQSDNSTPGTDGKDFQKLRTYLLLLGILAATVTFQAGLNPPGGFWTDNSDGHIAGDPILETISPKRYKAFFYCNATAFVASLAIIILLQSHLITIHAMKRYVLQTAMTLVLFGLMGAYVAGSSRKFSTSIYVFVLVLLVFVYVVLHILYA
;
A
#
# COMPACT_ATOMS: atom_id res chain seq x y z
N MET A 1 -25.82 -5.95 24.22
CA MET A 1 -26.39 -5.31 23.00
C MET A 1 -27.86 -5.66 22.76
N ARG A 2 -28.27 -6.94 22.59
CA ARG A 2 -29.68 -7.29 22.26
C ARG A 2 -30.72 -6.74 23.23
N SER A 3 -30.46 -6.76 24.54
CA SER A 3 -31.35 -6.20 25.57
C SER A 3 -31.40 -4.67 25.53
N SER A 4 -30.26 -4.01 25.76
CA SER A 4 -30.14 -2.56 25.93
C SER A 4 -30.18 -1.72 24.64
N TYR A 5 -29.88 -2.33 23.48
CA TYR A 5 -29.82 -1.64 22.18
C TYR A 5 -30.48 -2.48 21.05
N PRO A 6 -31.76 -2.87 21.18
CA PRO A 6 -32.38 -3.89 20.32
C PRO A 6 -32.42 -3.47 18.85
N ARG A 7 -32.79 -2.22 18.53
CA ARG A 7 -32.80 -1.71 17.15
C ARG A 7 -31.42 -1.78 16.50
N ARG A 8 -30.36 -1.38 17.22
CA ARG A 8 -28.97 -1.45 16.73
C ARG A 8 -28.52 -2.90 16.54
N TYR A 9 -28.88 -3.80 17.46
CA TYR A 9 -28.60 -5.23 17.34
C TYR A 9 -29.23 -5.85 16.09
N HIS A 10 -30.50 -5.52 15.77
CA HIS A 10 -31.13 -6.00 14.54
C HIS A 10 -30.43 -5.49 13.28
N VAL A 11 -30.11 -4.19 13.19
CA VAL A 11 -29.35 -3.65 12.05
C VAL A 11 -27.98 -4.32 11.93
N PHE A 12 -27.24 -4.45 13.04
CA PHE A 12 -25.95 -5.17 13.08
C PHE A 12 -26.09 -6.59 12.54
N PHE A 13 -27.07 -7.35 13.02
CA PHE A 13 -27.31 -8.73 12.62
C PHE A 13 -27.62 -8.84 11.12
N TYR A 14 -28.64 -8.12 10.62
CA TYR A 14 -29.02 -8.20 9.21
C TYR A 14 -27.92 -7.71 8.26
N CYS A 15 -27.22 -6.63 8.58
CA CYS A 15 -26.10 -6.14 7.77
C CYS A 15 -24.93 -7.13 7.75
N ASN A 16 -24.57 -7.73 8.89
CA ASN A 16 -23.48 -8.71 8.98
C ASN A 16 -23.84 -10.04 8.29
N THR A 17 -25.08 -10.51 8.42
CA THR A 17 -25.59 -11.68 7.68
C THR A 17 -25.63 -11.42 6.17
N THR A 18 -26.02 -10.21 5.75
CA THR A 18 -25.97 -9.80 4.33
C THR A 18 -24.53 -9.80 3.82
N ALA A 19 -23.58 -9.26 4.60
CA ALA A 19 -22.16 -9.27 4.26
C ALA A 19 -21.63 -10.70 4.08
N PHE A 20 -21.92 -11.59 5.03
CA PHE A 20 -21.55 -13.00 4.97
C PHE A 20 -22.14 -13.71 3.74
N GLY A 21 -23.45 -13.58 3.51
CA GLY A 21 -24.11 -14.18 2.35
C GLY A 21 -23.55 -13.67 1.02
N ALA A 22 -23.30 -12.36 0.92
CA ALA A 22 -22.70 -11.75 -0.25
C ALA A 22 -21.25 -12.23 -0.48
N SER A 23 -20.43 -12.36 0.57
CA SER A 23 -19.09 -12.95 0.49
C SER A 23 -19.11 -14.42 0.06
N LEU A 24 -20.08 -15.21 0.54
CA LEU A 24 -20.28 -16.59 0.10
C LEU A 24 -20.67 -16.67 -1.38
N MET A 25 -21.58 -15.79 -1.85
CA MET A 25 -21.90 -15.69 -3.28
C MET A 25 -20.67 -15.33 -4.12
N VAL A 26 -19.88 -14.34 -3.70
CA VAL A 26 -18.61 -13.99 -4.36
C VAL A 26 -17.68 -15.20 -4.45
N LEU A 27 -17.49 -15.96 -3.37
CA LEU A 27 -16.65 -17.16 -3.35
C LEU A 27 -17.14 -18.23 -4.33
N ILE A 28 -18.44 -18.54 -4.32
CA ILE A 28 -19.06 -19.52 -5.24
C ILE A 28 -18.88 -19.07 -6.70
N LEU A 29 -19.14 -17.79 -7.01
CA LEU A 29 -18.99 -17.23 -8.35
C LEU A 29 -17.55 -17.28 -8.86
N LEU A 30 -16.56 -17.10 -7.98
CA LEU A 30 -15.13 -17.22 -8.32
C LEU A 30 -14.69 -18.68 -8.53
N LEU A 31 -15.23 -19.61 -7.76
CA LEU A 31 -14.93 -21.05 -7.90
C LEU A 31 -15.46 -21.63 -9.22
N VAL A 32 -16.63 -21.19 -9.70
CA VAL A 32 -17.20 -21.68 -10.96
C VAL A 32 -16.55 -21.00 -12.17
N ARG A 33 -15.32 -21.44 -12.50
CA ARG A 33 -14.48 -20.92 -13.60
C ARG A 33 -15.16 -20.86 -14.97
N LYS A 34 -16.15 -21.73 -15.23
CA LYS A 34 -16.94 -21.76 -16.47
C LYS A 34 -17.99 -20.63 -16.56
N VAL A 35 -18.39 -20.06 -15.42
CA VAL A 35 -19.42 -19.00 -15.31
C VAL A 35 -18.80 -17.59 -15.30
N SER A 36 -17.58 -17.45 -14.76
CA SER A 36 -16.82 -16.18 -14.69
C SER A 36 -16.63 -15.45 -16.03
N ARG A 37 -16.76 -16.13 -17.17
CA ARG A 37 -16.53 -15.56 -18.52
C ARG A 37 -17.72 -14.74 -19.06
N ASN A 38 -18.88 -14.81 -18.43
CA ASN A 38 -20.10 -14.18 -18.91
C ASN A 38 -20.31 -12.76 -18.32
N PRO A 39 -20.69 -11.74 -19.13
CA PRO A 39 -20.80 -10.35 -18.68
C PRO A 39 -21.97 -10.08 -17.71
N VAL A 40 -22.96 -10.97 -17.64
CA VAL A 40 -24.03 -10.93 -16.62
C VAL A 40 -23.48 -11.37 -15.26
N TRP A 41 -22.68 -12.43 -15.23
CA TRP A 41 -22.10 -12.98 -14.01
C TRP A 41 -20.99 -12.11 -13.44
N LEU A 42 -20.21 -11.43 -14.30
CA LEU A 42 -19.26 -10.41 -13.85
C LEU A 42 -19.97 -9.22 -13.17
N ARG A 43 -21.16 -8.83 -13.66
CA ARG A 43 -22.02 -7.83 -13.01
C ARG A 43 -22.60 -8.33 -11.68
N ALA A 44 -23.03 -9.59 -11.61
CA ALA A 44 -23.51 -10.21 -10.36
C ALA A 44 -22.40 -10.27 -9.30
N LEU A 45 -21.17 -10.62 -9.71
CA LEU A 45 -19.98 -10.61 -8.84
C LEU A 45 -19.69 -9.21 -8.30
N GLN A 46 -19.71 -8.17 -9.15
CA GLN A 46 -19.54 -6.77 -8.73
C GLN A 46 -20.63 -6.32 -7.76
N PHE A 47 -21.89 -6.68 -8.04
CA PHE A 47 -23.02 -6.36 -7.16
C PHE A 47 -22.88 -7.02 -5.79
N ALA A 48 -22.61 -8.33 -5.74
CA ALA A 48 -22.40 -9.07 -4.50
C ALA A 48 -21.21 -8.51 -3.70
N MET A 49 -20.11 -8.16 -4.37
CA MET A 49 -18.93 -7.55 -3.74
C MET A 49 -19.25 -6.18 -3.11
N ILE A 50 -19.98 -5.31 -3.80
CA ILE A 50 -20.41 -4.00 -3.26
C ILE A 50 -21.41 -4.20 -2.10
N LEU A 51 -22.37 -5.11 -2.25
CA LEU A 51 -23.34 -5.46 -1.21
C LEU A 51 -22.65 -5.99 0.05
N GLY A 52 -21.59 -6.79 -0.12
CA GLY A 52 -20.77 -7.29 0.98
C GLY A 52 -20.08 -6.16 1.76
N LEU A 53 -19.48 -5.21 1.06
CA LEU A 53 -18.79 -4.06 1.68
C LEU A 53 -19.78 -3.10 2.36
N LEU A 54 -20.95 -2.86 1.76
CA LEU A 54 -22.03 -2.07 2.37
C LEU A 54 -22.61 -2.78 3.61
N GLY A 55 -22.80 -4.09 3.57
CA GLY A 55 -23.21 -4.91 4.72
C GLY A 55 -22.20 -4.83 5.87
N LEU A 56 -20.90 -4.96 5.57
CA LEU A 56 -19.84 -4.85 6.57
C LEU A 56 -19.82 -3.45 7.20
N MET A 57 -19.99 -2.40 6.40
CA MET A 57 -20.03 -1.02 6.89
C MET A 57 -21.29 -0.74 7.75
N GLY A 58 -22.46 -1.23 7.34
CA GLY A 58 -23.70 -1.12 8.12
C GLY A 58 -23.62 -1.87 9.45
N ALA A 59 -23.01 -3.06 9.45
CA ALA A 59 -22.70 -3.80 10.66
C ALA A 59 -21.75 -3.02 11.57
N TYR A 60 -20.64 -2.50 11.04
CA TYR A 60 -19.69 -1.68 11.81
C TYR A 60 -20.39 -0.47 12.46
N ALA A 61 -21.22 0.26 11.70
CA ALA A 61 -21.95 1.43 12.17
C ALA A 61 -22.92 1.10 13.32
N ALA A 62 -23.70 0.03 13.17
CA ALA A 62 -24.68 -0.39 14.18
C ALA A 62 -24.02 -1.04 15.42
N GLY A 63 -22.93 -1.78 15.22
CA GLY A 63 -22.23 -2.51 16.26
C GLY A 63 -21.35 -1.62 17.15
N SER A 64 -20.60 -0.70 16.56
CA SER A 64 -19.63 0.17 17.27
C SER A 64 -20.26 1.40 17.94
N CYS A 65 -21.41 1.89 17.45
CA CYS A 65 -22.06 3.07 18.03
C CYS A 65 -23.04 2.72 19.16
N ARG A 66 -22.97 3.52 20.23
CA ARG A 66 -24.00 3.59 21.30
C ARG A 66 -24.68 4.96 21.33
N GLU A 67 -23.90 6.03 21.34
CA GLU A 67 -24.39 7.42 21.24
C GLU A 67 -24.99 7.76 19.86
N VAL A 68 -25.76 8.86 19.81
CA VAL A 68 -26.24 9.47 18.56
C VAL A 68 -25.09 10.14 17.80
N ARG A 69 -24.21 10.90 18.48
CA ARG A 69 -23.12 11.66 17.84
C ARG A 69 -22.14 10.78 17.05
N THR A 70 -21.69 9.69 17.66
CA THR A 70 -20.81 8.70 17.01
C THR A 70 -21.52 8.02 15.84
N SER A 71 -22.83 7.77 15.97
CA SER A 71 -23.65 7.24 14.88
C SER A 71 -23.74 8.23 13.71
N VAL A 72 -23.98 9.52 13.97
CA VAL A 72 -24.01 10.57 12.92
C VAL A 72 -22.69 10.63 12.17
N TYR A 73 -21.57 10.57 12.89
CA TYR A 73 -20.24 10.54 12.26
C TYR A 73 -20.07 9.37 11.28
N ILE A 74 -20.41 8.14 11.70
CA ILE A 74 -20.31 6.98 10.79
C ILE A 74 -21.36 7.07 9.67
N TRP A 75 -22.55 7.62 9.90
CA TRP A 75 -23.55 7.82 8.83
C TRP A 75 -23.10 8.84 7.79
N VAL A 76 -22.43 9.93 8.18
CA VAL A 76 -21.81 10.90 7.24
C VAL A 76 -20.68 10.25 6.44
N LEU A 77 -19.85 9.43 7.10
CA LEU A 77 -18.77 8.65 6.49
C LEU A 77 -19.33 7.63 5.48
N LEU A 78 -20.40 6.93 5.84
CA LEU A 78 -21.20 6.03 4.99
C LEU A 78 -21.77 6.75 3.78
N LEU A 79 -22.42 7.90 3.98
CA LEU A 79 -23.02 8.69 2.91
C LEU A 79 -21.95 9.23 1.96
N GLY A 80 -20.82 9.73 2.48
CA GLY A 80 -19.69 10.18 1.68
C GLY A 80 -19.08 9.06 0.84
N ILE A 81 -18.95 7.84 1.40
CA ILE A 81 -18.49 6.67 0.66
C ILE A 81 -19.53 6.24 -0.37
N PHE A 82 -20.82 6.17 -0.01
CA PHE A 82 -21.88 5.81 -0.96
C PHE A 82 -21.97 6.81 -2.12
N ALA A 83 -21.88 8.11 -1.84
CA ALA A 83 -21.83 9.16 -2.84
C ALA A 83 -20.56 9.05 -3.71
N TYR A 84 -19.39 8.82 -3.12
CA TYR A 84 -18.15 8.59 -3.86
C TYR A 84 -18.23 7.36 -4.77
N VAL A 85 -18.74 6.23 -4.26
CA VAL A 85 -18.88 4.97 -5.01
C VAL A 85 -19.92 5.12 -6.11
N THR A 86 -21.07 5.75 -5.84
CA THR A 86 -22.09 6.01 -6.85
C THR A 86 -21.56 6.95 -7.92
N LEU A 87 -20.91 8.06 -7.54
CA LEU A 87 -20.27 8.99 -8.47
C LEU A 87 -19.20 8.28 -9.29
N HIS A 88 -18.28 7.52 -8.68
CA HIS A 88 -17.22 6.80 -9.38
C HIS A 88 -17.80 5.74 -10.33
N VAL A 89 -18.78 4.93 -9.90
CA VAL A 89 -19.40 3.90 -10.73
C VAL A 89 -20.22 4.50 -11.85
N VAL A 90 -21.04 5.53 -11.61
CA VAL A 90 -21.85 6.18 -12.65
C VAL A 90 -20.97 6.98 -13.62
N PHE A 91 -19.98 7.71 -13.12
CA PHE A 91 -19.02 8.47 -13.95
C PHE A 91 -18.24 7.55 -14.89
N PHE A 92 -17.58 6.50 -14.36
CA PHE A 92 -16.77 5.61 -15.19
C PHE A 92 -17.57 4.62 -16.05
N LYS A 93 -18.87 4.38 -15.77
CA LYS A 93 -19.70 3.38 -16.48
C LYS A 93 -20.72 3.99 -17.44
N HIS A 94 -21.23 5.19 -17.15
CA HIS A 94 -22.27 5.85 -17.95
C HIS A 94 -21.87 7.22 -18.49
N LEU A 95 -21.07 8.01 -17.77
CA LEU A 95 -20.76 9.39 -18.17
C LEU A 95 -19.39 9.62 -18.81
N ALA A 96 -18.50 8.64 -18.90
CA ALA A 96 -17.21 8.79 -19.58
C ALA A 96 -17.39 8.72 -21.12
N PRO A 97 -17.52 9.87 -21.84
CA PRO A 97 -17.74 9.87 -23.27
C PRO A 97 -16.44 9.45 -23.95
N GLN A 98 -16.50 9.08 -25.24
CA GLN A 98 -15.27 8.86 -26.03
C GLN A 98 -14.35 10.08 -25.92
N CYS A 99 -14.90 11.28 -26.06
CA CYS A 99 -14.19 12.56 -25.88
C CYS A 99 -13.36 12.70 -24.59
N LEU A 100 -13.81 12.28 -23.39
CA LEU A 100 -12.93 12.33 -22.19
C LEU A 100 -11.82 11.28 -22.23
N ARG A 101 -12.11 10.11 -22.81
CA ARG A 101 -11.12 9.05 -23.03
C ARG A 101 -10.03 9.54 -23.97
N ASP A 102 -10.43 10.23 -25.03
CA ASP A 102 -9.58 10.83 -26.05
C ASP A 102 -8.86 12.08 -25.53
N MET A 103 -9.47 12.86 -24.63
CA MET A 103 -8.83 13.98 -23.94
C MET A 103 -7.76 13.49 -22.94
N PHE A 104 -8.03 12.43 -22.16
CA PHE A 104 -7.01 11.79 -21.33
C PHE A 104 -5.91 11.14 -22.17
N TRP A 105 -6.23 10.59 -23.34
CA TRP A 105 -5.25 10.08 -24.29
C TRP A 105 -4.39 11.21 -24.89
N GLY A 106 -5.01 12.33 -25.27
CA GLY A 106 -4.37 13.54 -25.78
C GLY A 106 -3.45 14.19 -24.74
N ILE A 107 -3.89 14.32 -23.49
CA ILE A 107 -3.04 14.79 -22.38
C ILE A 107 -1.86 13.83 -22.15
N ARG A 108 -2.09 12.52 -22.23
CA ARG A 108 -1.02 11.50 -22.10
C ARG A 108 -0.03 11.55 -23.27
N ALA A 109 -0.50 11.75 -24.50
CA ALA A 109 0.32 11.87 -25.70
C ALA A 109 1.12 13.18 -25.70
N TYR A 110 0.47 14.30 -25.35
CA TYR A 110 1.09 15.61 -25.15
C TYR A 110 2.23 15.51 -24.14
N TRP A 111 1.97 15.02 -22.92
CA TRP A 111 3.03 14.84 -21.92
C TRP A 111 4.12 13.83 -22.33
N LYS A 112 3.79 12.75 -23.08
CA LYS A 112 4.81 11.81 -23.60
C LYS A 112 5.74 12.52 -24.61
N ASN A 113 5.20 13.37 -25.49
CA ASN A 113 5.98 14.15 -26.44
C ASN A 113 6.77 15.28 -25.78
N THR A 114 6.16 16.08 -24.89
CA THR A 114 6.84 17.16 -24.17
C THR A 114 7.98 16.61 -23.32
N LEU A 115 7.79 15.48 -22.62
CA LEU A 115 8.86 14.86 -21.84
C LEU A 115 9.95 14.25 -22.73
N GLY A 116 9.59 13.68 -23.89
CA GLY A 116 10.55 13.22 -24.90
C GLY A 116 11.47 14.34 -25.39
N HIS A 117 10.88 15.49 -25.75
CA HIS A 117 11.61 16.66 -26.24
C HIS A 117 12.50 17.35 -25.16
N ILE A 118 12.24 17.06 -23.87
CA ILE A 118 13.05 17.53 -22.73
C ILE A 118 14.15 16.51 -22.37
N MET A 119 13.92 15.21 -22.57
CA MET A 119 14.88 14.14 -22.22
C MET A 119 15.92 13.83 -23.29
N THR A 120 15.80 14.39 -24.50
CA THR A 120 16.88 14.43 -25.50
C THR A 120 17.36 15.87 -25.70
N PRO A 121 18.38 16.34 -24.95
CA PRO A 121 19.16 17.50 -25.36
C PRO A 121 19.79 17.19 -26.72
N GLY A 122 19.68 18.12 -27.67
CA GLY A 122 20.06 17.87 -29.06
C GLY A 122 21.52 17.43 -29.22
N SER A 123 21.74 16.47 -30.13
CA SER A 123 23.06 16.27 -30.72
C SER A 123 23.38 17.50 -31.56
N GLY A 124 24.10 18.45 -30.96
CA GLY A 124 24.62 19.59 -31.69
C GLY A 124 25.72 19.14 -32.65
N LYS A 125 25.51 19.33 -33.95
CA LYS A 125 26.60 19.47 -34.92
C LYS A 125 26.77 20.95 -35.23
N THR A 126 27.98 21.43 -35.03
CA THR A 126 28.43 22.81 -35.31
C THR A 126 29.08 22.90 -36.69
N ALA A 127 29.14 24.14 -37.22
CA ALA A 127 29.79 24.56 -38.47
C ALA A 127 29.03 24.19 -39.76
N ASP A 128 28.99 25.01 -40.81
CA ASP A 128 29.85 26.18 -41.13
C ASP A 128 29.11 27.52 -41.35
N GLU A 129 29.86 28.62 -41.26
CA GLU A 129 29.47 29.96 -41.68
C GLU A 129 29.71 30.19 -43.18
N GLN A 130 28.75 30.80 -43.90
CA GLN A 130 29.03 31.79 -44.95
C GLN A 130 27.73 32.51 -45.41
N GLY A 131 27.66 33.83 -45.22
CA GLY A 131 26.74 34.74 -45.95
C GLY A 131 27.53 35.56 -47.00
N PRO A 132 27.00 36.65 -47.60
CA PRO A 132 25.68 37.31 -47.44
C PRO A 132 24.84 37.17 -48.75
N ALA A 133 23.86 38.00 -49.19
CA ALA A 133 23.30 39.30 -48.79
C ALA A 133 21.85 39.49 -49.34
N GLY A 134 21.21 40.64 -49.03
CA GLY A 134 19.94 41.13 -49.63
C GLY A 134 18.74 41.00 -48.69
N GLN A 135 18.31 42.07 -47.99
CA GLN A 135 17.29 43.06 -48.44
C GLN A 135 15.94 42.40 -48.76
N LEU A 136 14.76 42.87 -48.36
CA LEU A 136 14.23 43.98 -47.55
C LEU A 136 12.68 43.73 -47.57
N GLU A 137 11.96 44.17 -46.54
CA GLU A 137 10.54 44.65 -46.51
C GLU A 137 9.70 44.60 -47.83
N GLU A 138 8.38 44.34 -47.87
CA GLU A 138 7.29 44.77 -46.98
C GLU A 138 5.93 44.08 -47.32
N ARG A 139 5.14 43.73 -46.28
CA ARG A 139 3.66 43.89 -46.06
C ARG A 139 2.60 43.86 -47.19
N ILE A 140 1.59 42.99 -47.01
CA ILE A 140 0.10 43.12 -47.18
C ILE A 140 -0.49 43.97 -48.35
N THR A 141 -1.31 43.32 -49.20
CA THR A 141 -2.74 43.62 -49.61
C THR A 141 -3.04 42.84 -50.90
N ASP A 142 -3.96 41.85 -50.87
CA ASP A 142 -5.37 41.93 -51.32
C ASP A 142 -5.56 41.66 -52.84
N GLY A 143 -6.73 41.10 -53.21
CA GLY A 143 -7.02 40.54 -54.54
C GLY A 143 -7.16 39.01 -54.48
N GLU A 144 -8.35 38.38 -54.50
CA GLU A 144 -9.41 38.45 -55.54
C GLU A 144 -8.88 37.83 -56.86
N GLU A 145 -9.50 36.82 -57.49
CA GLU A 145 -10.93 36.48 -57.52
C GLU A 145 -11.17 35.00 -57.95
N ALA A 146 -12.43 34.56 -57.81
CA ALA A 146 -13.16 33.68 -58.75
C ALA A 146 -12.44 32.47 -59.39
N SER A 147 -12.81 31.25 -58.96
CA SER A 147 -13.82 30.43 -59.69
C SER A 147 -13.17 29.46 -60.71
N ASN A 148 -13.79 28.40 -61.21
CA ASN A 148 -15.13 27.81 -61.06
C ASN A 148 -14.90 26.27 -60.95
N ALA A 149 -15.74 25.48 -60.26
CA ALA A 149 -16.98 24.90 -60.78
C ALA A 149 -16.79 24.16 -62.13
N GLU A 150 -17.32 22.96 -62.39
CA GLU A 150 -18.20 22.05 -61.63
C GLU A 150 -18.46 20.79 -62.50
N ARG A 151 -19.13 19.74 -61.94
CA ARG A 151 -19.75 18.58 -62.64
C ARG A 151 -18.82 17.52 -63.28
N ILE A 152 -19.28 16.28 -63.49
CA ILE A 152 -20.19 15.33 -62.77
C ILE A 152 -20.19 14.03 -63.59
N ALA A 153 -20.42 12.88 -62.95
CA ALA A 153 -20.76 11.58 -63.58
C ALA A 153 -19.72 11.00 -64.57
N ASP A 154 -19.72 9.71 -64.90
CA ASP A 154 -20.11 8.48 -64.18
C ASP A 154 -19.04 7.45 -64.63
N GLY A 155 -18.57 6.51 -63.81
CA GLY A 155 -19.31 5.27 -63.53
C GLY A 155 -19.21 4.28 -64.69
N GLN A 156 -18.16 3.44 -64.75
CA GLN A 156 -18.28 2.05 -65.23
C GLN A 156 -17.06 1.16 -64.88
N GLU A 157 -17.34 -0.02 -64.35
CA GLU A 157 -16.43 -1.18 -64.34
C GLU A 157 -16.45 -1.88 -65.71
N ALA A 158 -15.32 -2.45 -66.15
CA ALA A 158 -15.26 -3.79 -66.76
C ALA A 158 -13.82 -4.21 -67.16
N SER A 159 -13.35 -5.29 -66.50
CA SER A 159 -12.55 -6.42 -67.03
C SER A 159 -11.64 -6.31 -68.28
N ASN A 160 -10.41 -6.80 -68.09
CA ASN A 160 -9.64 -7.71 -68.96
C ASN A 160 -9.41 -7.37 -70.46
N ALA A 161 -8.13 -7.17 -70.83
CA ALA A 161 -7.45 -8.06 -71.80
C ALA A 161 -5.92 -7.85 -71.79
N GLU A 162 -5.20 -8.93 -72.08
CA GLU A 162 -3.75 -9.04 -72.14
C GLU A 162 -3.19 -8.58 -73.51
N ARG A 163 -2.06 -7.85 -73.52
CA ARG A 163 -1.24 -7.66 -74.73
C ARG A 163 0.24 -7.48 -74.38
N ILE A 164 1.06 -8.38 -74.90
CA ILE A 164 2.52 -8.36 -74.81
C ILE A 164 3.09 -7.45 -75.91
N THR A 165 4.00 -6.54 -75.56
CA THR A 165 5.12 -6.09 -76.41
C THR A 165 6.25 -5.49 -75.55
N ASP A 166 7.40 -6.15 -75.60
CA ASP A 166 8.76 -5.58 -75.68
C ASP A 166 9.29 -4.60 -74.59
N GLY A 167 10.08 -5.17 -73.69
CA GLY A 167 11.49 -4.78 -73.48
C GLY A 167 11.85 -3.32 -73.20
N GLN A 168 12.02 -2.99 -71.91
CA GLN A 168 13.05 -2.06 -71.45
C GLN A 168 13.51 -2.49 -70.05
N GLU A 169 14.82 -2.57 -69.83
CA GLU A 169 15.41 -3.08 -68.58
C GLU A 169 15.60 -1.96 -67.53
N ALA A 170 15.54 -2.35 -66.25
CA ALA A 170 15.99 -1.60 -65.07
C ALA A 170 15.33 -0.24 -64.71
N SER A 171 14.33 -0.31 -63.83
CA SER A 171 14.27 0.60 -62.67
C SER A 171 13.99 -0.22 -61.40
N SER A 172 14.84 -0.05 -60.37
CA SER A 172 14.88 -0.92 -59.19
C SER A 172 13.57 -0.97 -58.39
N PRO A 173 13.22 -2.11 -57.78
CA PRO A 173 12.26 -2.10 -56.67
C PRO A 173 12.82 -1.26 -55.53
N GLU A 174 11.96 -0.50 -54.86
CA GLU A 174 12.30 0.30 -53.69
C GLU A 174 12.72 -0.63 -52.54
N ARG A 175 14.02 -0.95 -52.48
CA ARG A 175 14.59 -1.85 -51.48
C ARG A 175 14.61 -1.13 -50.13
N ILE A 176 13.50 -1.21 -49.40
CA ILE A 176 13.47 -0.97 -47.96
C ILE A 176 14.58 -1.85 -47.37
N THR A 177 15.63 -1.22 -46.85
CA THR A 177 16.82 -1.92 -46.39
C THR A 177 16.47 -2.79 -45.19
N ASP A 178 17.02 -4.02 -45.14
CA ASP A 178 16.69 -4.99 -44.09
C ASP A 178 16.96 -4.45 -42.67
N GLY A 179 17.93 -3.53 -42.53
CA GLY A 179 18.20 -2.80 -41.29
C GLY A 179 17.10 -1.83 -40.85
N GLN A 180 16.32 -1.26 -41.78
CA GLN A 180 15.17 -0.40 -41.46
C GLN A 180 13.98 -1.23 -40.94
N VAL A 181 13.79 -2.44 -41.48
CA VAL A 181 12.78 -3.40 -40.99
C VAL A 181 13.20 -3.97 -39.63
N ALA A 182 14.46 -4.38 -39.48
CA ALA A 182 15.01 -4.90 -38.23
C ALA A 182 14.93 -3.88 -37.07
N SER A 183 15.38 -2.64 -37.30
CA SER A 183 15.34 -1.58 -36.27
C SER A 183 13.92 -1.13 -35.90
N ASN A 184 12.96 -1.21 -36.82
CA ASN A 184 11.55 -0.99 -36.50
C ASN A 184 10.95 -2.17 -35.73
N ALA A 185 11.28 -3.42 -36.09
CA ALA A 185 10.85 -4.60 -35.35
C ALA A 185 11.39 -4.61 -33.91
N GLU A 186 12.66 -4.26 -33.73
CA GLU A 186 13.33 -4.16 -32.42
C GLU A 186 12.67 -3.10 -31.52
N ARG A 187 12.36 -1.91 -32.07
CA ARG A 187 11.58 -0.88 -31.35
C ARG A 187 10.16 -1.33 -30.98
N ILE A 188 9.51 -2.12 -31.83
CA ILE A 188 8.18 -2.68 -31.55
C ILE A 188 8.27 -3.71 -30.42
N THR A 189 9.31 -4.55 -30.39
CA THR A 189 9.54 -5.49 -29.28
C THR A 189 9.87 -4.77 -27.96
N ASP A 190 10.62 -3.66 -28.01
CA ASP A 190 10.95 -2.85 -26.83
C ASP A 190 9.76 -2.04 -26.29
N GLU A 191 8.91 -1.48 -27.16
CA GLU A 191 7.65 -0.88 -26.69
C GLU A 191 6.69 -1.94 -26.13
N ALA A 192 6.70 -3.16 -26.67
CA ALA A 192 5.85 -4.27 -26.19
C ALA A 192 6.34 -4.83 -24.84
N SER A 193 7.65 -5.02 -24.66
CA SER A 193 8.25 -5.46 -23.40
C SER A 193 8.00 -4.43 -22.29
N LYS A 194 8.26 -3.14 -22.57
CA LYS A 194 8.00 -2.05 -21.62
C LYS A 194 6.53 -1.90 -21.24
N LYS A 195 5.58 -2.03 -22.20
CA LYS A 195 4.14 -2.05 -21.89
C LYS A 195 3.74 -3.24 -21.03
N ARG A 196 4.40 -4.39 -21.20
CA ARG A 196 4.17 -5.58 -20.37
C ARG A 196 4.67 -5.35 -18.95
N GLU A 197 5.88 -4.84 -18.77
CA GLU A 197 6.45 -4.49 -17.46
C GLU A 197 5.59 -3.47 -16.71
N GLU A 198 5.19 -2.37 -17.37
CA GLU A 198 4.29 -1.36 -16.77
C GLU A 198 2.97 -1.97 -16.26
N LYS A 199 2.42 -2.95 -17.00
CA LYS A 199 1.19 -3.65 -16.61
C LYS A 199 1.43 -4.61 -15.44
N GLU A 200 2.50 -5.39 -15.45
CA GLU A 200 2.84 -6.33 -14.37
C GLU A 200 3.12 -5.59 -13.04
N ASP A 201 3.80 -4.44 -13.09
CA ASP A 201 4.00 -3.60 -11.89
C ASP A 201 2.73 -2.90 -11.42
N LEU A 202 1.83 -2.52 -12.32
CA LEU A 202 0.51 -2.01 -11.95
C LEU A 202 -0.32 -3.07 -11.21
N GLU A 203 -0.42 -4.29 -11.75
CA GLU A 203 -1.12 -5.41 -11.13
C GLU A 203 -0.51 -5.78 -9.76
N ARG A 204 0.82 -5.75 -9.65
CA ARG A 204 1.54 -5.93 -8.37
C ARG A 204 1.21 -4.86 -7.34
N ASN A 205 1.19 -3.58 -7.74
CA ASN A 205 0.86 -2.48 -6.83
C ASN A 205 -0.60 -2.56 -6.35
N ARG A 206 -1.54 -2.99 -7.20
CA ARG A 206 -2.93 -3.28 -6.81
C ARG A 206 -3.02 -4.40 -5.79
N SER A 207 -2.33 -5.52 -6.04
CA SER A 207 -2.32 -6.66 -5.11
C SER A 207 -1.84 -6.23 -3.72
N SER A 208 -0.70 -5.54 -3.64
CA SER A 208 -0.15 -5.01 -2.38
C SER A 208 -1.12 -4.05 -1.67
N LEU A 209 -1.76 -3.13 -2.39
CA LEU A 209 -2.75 -2.20 -1.82
C LEU A 209 -4.02 -2.91 -1.34
N LEU A 210 -4.52 -3.90 -2.07
CA LEU A 210 -5.70 -4.67 -1.70
C LEU A 210 -5.46 -5.46 -0.40
N VAL A 211 -4.29 -6.10 -0.30
CA VAL A 211 -3.90 -6.84 0.91
C VAL A 211 -3.73 -5.90 2.11
N LEU A 212 -3.08 -4.74 1.93
CA LEU A 212 -2.97 -3.72 2.98
C LEU A 212 -4.35 -3.20 3.41
N ALA A 213 -5.24 -2.88 2.48
CA ALA A 213 -6.56 -2.40 2.82
C ALA A 213 -7.43 -3.48 3.50
N THR A 214 -7.27 -4.75 3.12
CA THR A 214 -7.91 -5.88 3.81
C THR A 214 -7.40 -6.03 5.25
N LEU A 215 -6.08 -5.88 5.48
CA LEU A 215 -5.49 -5.79 6.81
C LEU A 215 -6.15 -4.66 7.63
N VAL A 216 -6.16 -3.43 7.11
CA VAL A 216 -6.72 -2.28 7.85
C VAL A 216 -8.20 -2.51 8.14
N ALA A 217 -8.99 -2.97 7.15
CA ALA A 217 -10.42 -3.26 7.30
C ALA A 217 -10.68 -4.28 8.42
N THR A 218 -9.96 -5.41 8.40
CA THR A 218 -10.16 -6.50 9.36
C THR A 218 -9.82 -6.11 10.78
N VAL A 219 -8.65 -5.49 11.02
CA VAL A 219 -8.24 -5.15 12.39
C VAL A 219 -9.12 -4.04 12.99
N THR A 220 -9.50 -3.05 12.18
CA THR A 220 -10.36 -1.95 12.63
C THR A 220 -11.81 -2.37 12.81
N TYR A 221 -12.33 -3.27 11.96
CA TYR A 221 -13.67 -3.86 12.14
C TYR A 221 -13.79 -4.57 13.48
N VAL A 222 -12.84 -5.46 13.80
CA VAL A 222 -12.79 -6.17 15.08
C VAL A 222 -12.71 -5.16 16.23
N ALA A 223 -11.75 -4.23 16.20
CA ALA A 223 -11.56 -3.25 17.27
C ALA A 223 -12.76 -2.32 17.50
N GLY A 224 -13.55 -2.00 16.46
CA GLY A 224 -14.78 -1.22 16.62
C GLY A 224 -15.92 -2.01 17.28
N LEU A 225 -15.92 -3.34 17.17
CA LEU A 225 -16.90 -4.23 17.81
C LEU A 225 -16.45 -4.69 19.20
N THR A 226 -15.14 -4.75 19.46
CA THR A 226 -14.52 -5.02 20.76
C THR A 226 -13.60 -3.84 21.15
N PRO A 227 -14.18 -2.71 21.61
CA PRO A 227 -13.38 -1.56 21.99
C PRO A 227 -12.47 -1.90 23.19
N PRO A 228 -11.27 -1.33 23.25
CA PRO A 228 -10.35 -1.52 24.36
C PRO A 228 -11.01 -1.13 25.69
N GLY A 229 -10.73 -1.89 26.74
CA GLY A 229 -11.44 -1.81 28.03
C GLY A 229 -12.73 -2.63 28.09
N GLY A 230 -13.24 -3.14 26.96
CA GLY A 230 -14.43 -4.00 26.93
C GLY A 230 -15.74 -3.24 27.13
N PHE A 231 -16.75 -3.94 27.65
CA PHE A 231 -18.11 -3.44 27.85
C PHE A 231 -18.59 -3.69 29.28
N TRP A 232 -19.41 -2.77 29.80
CA TRP A 232 -20.19 -2.99 31.02
C TRP A 232 -21.14 -4.18 30.86
N SER A 233 -21.27 -4.99 31.91
CA SER A 233 -22.12 -6.19 31.92
C SER A 233 -23.33 -6.06 32.85
N ASP A 234 -23.24 -5.16 33.81
CA ASP A 234 -24.24 -4.84 34.83
C ASP A 234 -25.01 -3.55 34.51
N ASP A 235 -26.21 -3.44 35.06
CA ASP A 235 -27.10 -2.29 34.91
C ASP A 235 -27.03 -1.43 36.18
N ASN A 236 -26.46 -0.23 36.05
CA ASN A 236 -26.17 0.65 37.17
C ASN A 236 -26.50 2.10 36.77
N LYS A 237 -26.70 2.99 37.75
CA LYS A 237 -27.19 4.36 37.52
C LYS A 237 -26.32 5.21 36.58
N ASN A 238 -25.06 4.81 36.38
CA ASN A 238 -24.07 5.54 35.59
C ASN A 238 -23.80 4.93 34.19
N HIS A 239 -24.20 3.68 33.92
CA HIS A 239 -23.91 2.99 32.66
C HIS A 239 -24.91 1.86 32.36
N ILE A 240 -25.15 1.62 31.07
CA ILE A 240 -26.09 0.61 30.57
C ILE A 240 -25.28 -0.61 30.07
N PRO A 241 -25.73 -1.87 30.29
CA PRO A 241 -25.02 -3.05 29.80
C PRO A 241 -24.70 -2.98 28.30
N GLY A 242 -23.46 -3.26 27.91
CA GLY A 242 -22.99 -3.15 26.54
C GLY A 242 -22.52 -1.75 26.11
N ASP A 243 -22.39 -0.81 27.05
CA ASP A 243 -21.64 0.44 26.86
C ASP A 243 -20.12 0.22 27.04
N PRO A 244 -19.26 0.94 26.28
CA PRO A 244 -17.80 0.72 26.35
C PRO A 244 -17.20 1.30 27.63
N VAL A 245 -16.50 0.49 28.42
CA VAL A 245 -15.96 0.91 29.73
C VAL A 245 -14.99 2.09 29.60
N LEU A 246 -14.10 2.04 28.60
CA LEU A 246 -13.13 3.11 28.31
C LEU A 246 -13.78 4.46 27.98
N ARG A 247 -15.05 4.49 27.55
CA ARG A 247 -15.79 5.74 27.28
C ARG A 247 -16.03 6.51 28.57
N ASP A 248 -16.35 5.82 29.66
CA ASP A 248 -16.86 6.43 30.87
C ASP A 248 -15.71 6.94 31.75
N HIS A 249 -14.64 6.14 31.90
CA HIS A 249 -13.44 6.54 32.63
C HIS A 249 -12.44 7.35 31.81
N TYR A 250 -12.34 7.13 30.48
CA TYR A 250 -11.35 7.78 29.61
C TYR A 250 -11.96 8.38 28.33
N PRO A 251 -12.97 9.27 28.42
CA PRO A 251 -13.77 9.75 27.29
C PRO A 251 -12.97 10.41 26.16
N ARG A 252 -11.86 11.09 26.49
CA ARG A 252 -10.97 11.69 25.47
C ARG A 252 -10.23 10.63 24.65
N ARG A 253 -9.73 9.56 25.30
CA ARG A 253 -9.05 8.43 24.66
C ARG A 253 -10.03 7.63 23.81
N PHE A 254 -11.20 7.30 24.37
CA PHE A 254 -12.24 6.59 23.64
C PHE A 254 -12.67 7.34 22.37
N LYS A 255 -12.87 8.66 22.43
CA LYS A 255 -13.20 9.47 21.23
C LYS A 255 -12.07 9.43 20.19
N ALA A 256 -10.81 9.63 20.61
CA ALA A 256 -9.67 9.57 19.69
C ALA A 256 -9.56 8.17 19.04
N PHE A 257 -9.64 7.11 19.83
CA PHE A 257 -9.69 5.73 19.35
C PHE A 257 -10.82 5.52 18.33
N PHE A 258 -12.05 5.88 18.69
CA PHE A 258 -13.23 5.66 17.87
C PHE A 258 -13.14 6.37 16.51
N TYR A 259 -12.79 7.66 16.50
CA TYR A 259 -12.69 8.41 15.25
C TYR A 259 -11.54 7.91 14.37
N CYS A 260 -10.36 7.67 14.93
CA CYS A 260 -9.21 7.14 14.19
C CYS A 260 -9.44 5.71 13.66
N ASN A 261 -10.12 4.85 14.42
CA ASN A 261 -10.46 3.51 14.00
C ASN A 261 -11.53 3.52 12.88
N ALA A 262 -12.54 4.38 13.01
CA ALA A 262 -13.58 4.54 11.99
C ALA A 262 -13.04 5.16 10.69
N THR A 263 -12.14 6.16 10.73
CA THR A 263 -11.49 6.68 9.51
C THR A 263 -10.63 5.63 8.83
N ALA A 264 -9.86 4.84 9.59
CA ALA A 264 -9.04 3.78 9.05
C ALA A 264 -9.89 2.67 8.39
N PHE A 265 -10.96 2.23 9.05
CA PHE A 265 -11.92 1.28 8.49
C PHE A 265 -12.54 1.81 7.18
N ALA A 266 -13.07 3.02 7.20
CA ALA A 266 -13.71 3.63 6.03
C ALA A 266 -12.75 3.88 4.87
N GLY A 267 -11.56 4.43 5.15
CA GLY A 267 -10.51 4.63 4.16
C GLY A 267 -10.03 3.31 3.54
N SER A 268 -9.98 2.23 4.32
CA SER A 268 -9.66 0.90 3.82
C SER A 268 -10.73 0.37 2.85
N LEU A 269 -12.02 0.59 3.13
CA LEU A 269 -13.11 0.21 2.22
C LEU A 269 -13.09 1.04 0.93
N VAL A 270 -12.77 2.33 1.01
CA VAL A 270 -12.55 3.18 -0.18
C VAL A 270 -11.39 2.64 -1.03
N ILE A 271 -10.25 2.29 -0.42
CA ILE A 271 -9.11 1.70 -1.14
C ILE A 271 -9.51 0.38 -1.80
N ILE A 272 -10.22 -0.52 -1.09
CA ILE A 272 -10.72 -1.79 -1.63
C ILE A 272 -11.57 -1.54 -2.89
N ILE A 273 -12.53 -0.62 -2.83
CA ILE A 273 -13.42 -0.33 -3.97
C ILE A 273 -12.66 0.32 -5.13
N MET A 274 -11.76 1.27 -4.85
CA MET A 274 -10.91 1.93 -5.86
C MET A 274 -10.00 0.92 -6.58
N VAL A 275 -9.41 -0.02 -5.85
CA VAL A 275 -8.47 -1.03 -6.41
C VAL A 275 -9.21 -2.13 -7.18
N LEU A 276 -10.42 -2.50 -6.76
CA LEU A 276 -11.24 -3.52 -7.43
C LEU A 276 -11.98 -2.98 -8.67
N SER A 277 -12.18 -1.67 -8.79
CA SER A 277 -12.79 -1.03 -9.97
C SER A 277 -11.89 -1.16 -11.21
N GLN A 278 -12.22 -2.10 -12.11
CA GLN A 278 -11.41 -2.40 -13.30
C GLN A 278 -11.38 -1.29 -14.38
N THR A 279 -12.33 -0.35 -14.39
CA THR A 279 -12.51 0.64 -15.47
C THR A 279 -11.60 1.87 -15.43
N ALA A 280 -10.83 2.08 -14.35
CA ALA A 280 -10.11 3.34 -14.11
C ALA A 280 -8.69 3.16 -13.55
N VAL A 281 -8.19 1.92 -13.52
CA VAL A 281 -7.06 1.46 -12.70
C VAL A 281 -5.79 2.29 -12.90
N ASP A 282 -5.36 2.51 -14.15
CA ASP A 282 -4.10 3.19 -14.47
C ASP A 282 -4.04 4.63 -13.93
N LEU A 283 -5.17 5.34 -13.99
CA LEU A 283 -5.33 6.70 -13.47
C LEU A 283 -5.55 6.69 -11.95
N VAL A 284 -6.33 5.75 -11.43
CA VAL A 284 -6.68 5.65 -10.01
C VAL A 284 -5.48 5.22 -9.15
N VAL A 285 -4.68 4.24 -9.60
CA VAL A 285 -3.48 3.78 -8.86
C VAL A 285 -2.38 4.85 -8.85
N LYS A 286 -2.29 5.67 -9.90
CA LYS A 286 -1.39 6.83 -9.96
C LYS A 286 -1.99 8.10 -9.32
N SER A 287 -3.25 8.07 -8.88
CA SER A 287 -3.95 9.24 -8.34
C SER A 287 -3.43 9.66 -6.97
N ASN A 288 -3.34 10.97 -6.76
CA ASN A 288 -3.06 11.55 -5.46
C ASN A 288 -4.17 11.23 -4.44
N ALA A 289 -5.42 11.01 -4.88
CA ALA A 289 -6.52 10.63 -4.00
C ALA A 289 -6.29 9.26 -3.35
N LEU A 290 -5.81 8.26 -4.10
CA LEU A 290 -5.53 6.94 -3.54
C LEU A 290 -4.37 6.98 -2.55
N ARG A 291 -3.30 7.72 -2.89
CA ARG A 291 -2.16 7.95 -1.98
C ARG A 291 -2.58 8.64 -0.69
N LEU A 292 -3.40 9.69 -0.78
CA LEU A 292 -3.97 10.38 0.37
C LEU A 292 -4.82 9.43 1.22
N CYS A 293 -5.68 8.61 0.59
CA CYS A 293 -6.53 7.65 1.30
C CYS A 293 -5.71 6.58 2.05
N VAL A 294 -4.63 6.06 1.46
CA VAL A 294 -3.69 5.13 2.12
C VAL A 294 -3.03 5.80 3.32
N VAL A 295 -2.53 7.03 3.16
CA VAL A 295 -1.88 7.79 4.23
C VAL A 295 -2.86 8.06 5.39
N VAL A 296 -4.06 8.55 5.10
CA VAL A 296 -5.12 8.78 6.10
C VAL A 296 -5.51 7.48 6.81
N SER A 297 -5.60 6.36 6.09
CA SER A 297 -5.94 5.06 6.68
C SER A 297 -4.85 4.55 7.64
N LEU A 298 -3.58 4.73 7.28
CA LEU A 298 -2.44 4.36 8.14
C LEU A 298 -2.33 5.25 9.38
N PHE A 299 -2.50 6.57 9.24
CA PHE A 299 -2.55 7.49 10.39
C PHE A 299 -3.74 7.21 11.29
N GLY A 300 -4.92 6.88 10.74
CA GLY A 300 -6.06 6.43 11.51
C GLY A 300 -5.76 5.14 12.28
N LEU A 301 -5.12 4.15 11.66
CA LEU A 301 -4.73 2.90 12.31
C LEU A 301 -3.72 3.14 13.45
N MET A 302 -2.69 3.97 13.22
CA MET A 302 -1.70 4.34 14.23
C MET A 302 -2.33 5.11 15.40
N GLY A 303 -3.22 6.08 15.11
CA GLY A 303 -3.96 6.84 16.11
C GLY A 303 -4.91 5.99 16.94
N ALA A 304 -5.60 5.03 16.30
CA ALA A 304 -6.43 4.05 16.98
C ALA A 304 -5.59 3.16 17.91
N TYR A 305 -4.47 2.63 17.44
CA TYR A 305 -3.55 1.84 18.27
C TYR A 305 -3.07 2.64 19.49
N ALA A 306 -2.59 3.87 19.28
CA ALA A 306 -2.06 4.71 20.36
C ALA A 306 -3.14 5.06 21.40
N ALA A 307 -4.31 5.55 20.95
CA ALA A 307 -5.40 5.94 21.84
C ALA A 307 -6.07 4.75 22.55
N GLY A 308 -6.12 3.59 21.88
CA GLY A 308 -6.79 2.40 22.37
C GLY A 308 -5.94 1.51 23.28
N SER A 309 -4.62 1.45 23.08
CA SER A 309 -3.71 0.64 23.91
C SER A 309 -3.25 1.37 25.18
N CYS A 310 -3.05 2.69 25.12
CA CYS A 310 -2.46 3.45 26.23
C CYS A 310 -3.50 3.93 27.25
N ARG A 311 -3.27 3.69 28.55
CA ARG A 311 -4.01 4.31 29.68
C ARG A 311 -3.28 5.54 30.23
N GLU A 312 -1.99 5.41 30.50
CA GLU A 312 -1.11 6.50 30.93
C GLU A 312 -0.76 7.49 29.81
N VAL A 313 -0.37 8.72 30.17
CA VAL A 313 0.13 9.72 29.21
C VAL A 313 1.52 9.34 28.68
N HIS A 314 2.42 8.83 29.53
CA HIS A 314 3.78 8.45 29.15
C HIS A 314 3.83 7.33 28.09
N THR A 315 3.00 6.29 28.22
CA THR A 315 2.87 5.23 27.21
C THR A 315 2.33 5.76 25.88
N SER A 316 1.45 6.77 25.93
CA SER A 316 0.94 7.45 24.73
C SER A 316 2.04 8.26 24.05
N ILE A 317 2.81 9.04 24.81
CA ILE A 317 3.96 9.81 24.31
C ILE A 317 4.98 8.87 23.65
N TYR A 318 5.28 7.72 24.27
CA TYR A 318 6.16 6.72 23.69
C TYR A 318 5.68 6.23 22.31
N VAL A 319 4.40 5.85 22.17
CA VAL A 319 3.86 5.37 20.89
C VAL A 319 3.87 6.47 19.83
N PHE A 320 3.47 7.69 20.17
CA PHE A 320 3.51 8.82 19.23
C PHE A 320 4.94 9.20 18.84
N ALA A 321 5.89 9.22 19.78
CA ALA A 321 7.30 9.48 19.50
C ALA A 321 7.94 8.37 18.65
N LEU A 322 7.58 7.11 18.86
CA LEU A 322 8.02 5.97 18.05
C LEU A 322 7.49 6.10 16.61
N VAL A 323 6.20 6.38 16.43
CA VAL A 323 5.59 6.64 15.12
C VAL A 323 6.25 7.84 14.43
N ALA A 324 6.41 8.96 15.15
CA ALA A 324 7.05 10.17 14.61
C ALA A 324 8.51 9.91 14.21
N THR A 325 9.28 9.19 15.03
CA THR A 325 10.67 8.80 14.71
C THR A 325 10.74 7.96 13.45
N VAL A 326 9.86 6.96 13.31
CA VAL A 326 9.83 6.09 12.12
C VAL A 326 9.37 6.85 10.87
N LEU A 327 8.36 7.70 10.97
CA LEU A 327 7.91 8.53 9.83
C LEU A 327 8.98 9.56 9.43
N LEU A 328 9.61 10.23 10.39
CA LEU A 328 10.72 11.16 10.15
C LEU A 328 11.91 10.44 9.51
N TYR A 329 12.25 9.24 9.98
CA TYR A 329 13.28 8.39 9.40
C TYR A 329 12.95 8.02 7.93
N LEU A 330 11.71 7.60 7.65
CA LEU A 330 11.25 7.32 6.28
C LEU A 330 11.28 8.57 5.39
N ILE A 331 10.94 9.75 5.91
CA ILE A 331 10.99 11.03 5.18
C ILE A 331 12.44 11.43 4.87
N ILE A 332 13.33 11.41 5.87
CA ILE A 332 14.77 11.67 5.69
C ILE A 332 15.36 10.70 4.65
N GLN A 333 15.01 9.41 4.74
CA GLN A 333 15.49 8.38 3.82
C GLN A 333 14.93 8.54 2.39
N CYS A 334 13.74 9.15 2.25
CA CYS A 334 13.15 9.52 0.96
C CYS A 334 13.77 10.79 0.36
N ILE A 335 14.22 11.73 1.21
CA ILE A 335 14.87 12.97 0.80
C ILE A 335 16.34 12.75 0.45
N GLU A 336 17.08 11.87 1.14
CA GLU A 336 18.51 11.58 0.88
C GLU A 336 18.86 11.37 -0.63
N PRO A 337 18.15 10.53 -1.42
CA PRO A 337 18.43 10.38 -2.86
C PRO A 337 17.95 11.53 -3.75
N ALA A 338 17.08 12.42 -3.25
CA ALA A 338 16.73 13.66 -3.94
C ALA A 338 17.76 14.77 -3.63
N LEU A 339 18.25 14.81 -2.40
CA LEU A 339 19.23 15.76 -1.88
C LEU A 339 20.64 15.48 -2.44
N SER A 340 20.96 14.22 -2.74
CA SER A 340 22.19 13.85 -3.45
C SER A 340 22.25 14.34 -4.90
N LYS A 341 21.14 14.86 -5.47
CA LYS A 341 21.17 15.61 -6.74
C LYS A 341 21.58 17.08 -6.59
N LEU A 342 21.59 17.63 -5.36
CA LEU A 342 22.21 18.93 -5.09
C LEU A 342 23.70 18.75 -4.83
N ALA A 343 24.53 19.19 -5.77
CA ALA A 343 25.98 18.96 -5.80
C ALA A 343 26.72 19.34 -4.50
N CYS A 344 26.27 20.41 -3.83
CA CYS A 344 26.87 20.86 -2.56
C CYS A 344 26.68 19.85 -1.42
N ILE A 345 25.51 19.23 -1.31
CA ILE A 345 25.15 18.34 -0.18
C ILE A 345 25.63 16.91 -0.43
N ALA A 346 25.71 16.48 -1.69
CA ALA A 346 26.27 15.18 -2.09
C ALA A 346 27.69 14.95 -1.52
N ASN A 347 28.54 15.98 -1.53
CA ASN A 347 29.90 15.92 -0.99
C ASN A 347 29.93 15.78 0.55
N THR A 348 28.96 16.33 1.26
CA THR A 348 28.85 16.16 2.72
C THR A 348 28.38 14.75 3.08
N ILE A 349 27.34 14.24 2.40
CA ILE A 349 26.77 12.91 2.64
C ILE A 349 27.80 11.81 2.35
N THR A 350 28.53 11.90 1.23
CA THR A 350 29.58 10.92 0.89
C THR A 350 30.70 10.89 1.94
N ARG A 351 31.11 12.05 2.48
CA ARG A 351 32.13 12.15 3.53
C ARG A 351 31.69 11.52 4.85
N VAL A 352 30.42 11.70 5.25
CA VAL A 352 29.84 11.04 6.44
C VAL A 352 29.71 9.53 6.22
N LYS A 353 29.24 9.11 5.05
CA LYS A 353 29.10 7.69 4.68
C LYS A 353 30.44 6.95 4.64
N LYS A 354 31.52 7.62 4.22
CA LYS A 354 32.89 7.11 4.28
C LYS A 354 33.33 6.87 5.72
N ARG A 355 33.24 7.87 6.60
CA ARG A 355 33.57 7.72 8.03
C ARG A 355 32.76 6.62 8.72
N ASN A 356 31.46 6.51 8.44
CA ASN A 356 30.65 5.48 9.07
C ASN A 356 31.03 4.07 8.61
N LYS A 357 31.43 3.90 7.33
CA LYS A 357 32.06 2.64 6.87
C LYS A 357 33.36 2.35 7.60
N GLU A 358 34.26 3.34 7.73
CA GLU A 358 35.54 3.19 8.43
C GLU A 358 35.35 2.74 9.90
N MET A 359 34.43 3.39 10.63
CA MET A 359 34.07 3.03 12.01
C MET A 359 33.48 1.61 12.12
N VAL A 360 32.57 1.23 11.23
CA VAL A 360 31.98 -0.12 11.21
C VAL A 360 33.01 -1.18 10.82
N GLN A 361 33.95 -0.86 9.93
CA GLN A 361 35.06 -1.74 9.57
C GLN A 361 35.96 -1.99 10.79
N GLN A 362 36.33 -0.93 11.53
CA GLN A 362 37.12 -1.03 12.77
C GLN A 362 36.41 -1.85 13.85
N LEU A 363 35.10 -1.65 14.04
CA LEU A 363 34.32 -2.45 14.99
C LEU A 363 34.23 -3.92 14.56
N ARG A 364 34.09 -4.21 13.27
CA ARG A 364 34.13 -5.58 12.74
C ARG A 364 35.48 -6.25 12.96
N THR A 365 36.60 -5.57 12.70
CA THR A 365 37.93 -6.12 12.95
C THR A 365 38.16 -6.37 14.44
N PHE A 366 37.66 -5.50 15.32
CA PHE A 366 37.76 -5.67 16.77
C PHE A 366 36.96 -6.88 17.27
N ILE A 367 35.75 -7.10 16.73
CA ILE A 367 34.93 -8.29 17.05
C ILE A 367 35.54 -9.57 16.47
N ALA A 368 36.14 -9.50 15.27
CA ALA A 368 36.80 -10.65 14.64
C ALA A 368 38.08 -11.09 15.39
N ASP A 369 38.82 -10.16 16.00
CA ASP A 369 39.98 -10.50 16.82
C ASP A 369 39.60 -11.12 18.17
N LEU A 370 38.39 -10.81 18.68
CA LEU A 370 37.78 -11.42 19.86
C LEU A 370 37.21 -12.83 19.61
N LEU A 371 36.80 -13.15 18.38
CA LEU A 371 36.25 -14.45 17.98
C LEU A 371 37.09 -15.09 16.87
N LYS A 372 38.30 -15.58 17.21
CA LYS A 372 39.14 -16.40 16.34
C LYS A 372 38.86 -17.91 16.50
N PRO A 373 38.07 -18.55 15.64
CA PRO A 373 38.25 -19.97 15.30
C PRO A 373 39.31 -20.11 14.18
N PRO A 374 40.01 -21.26 14.10
CA PRO A 374 40.91 -21.55 12.99
C PRO A 374 40.13 -22.01 11.74
N ILE A 375 40.76 -21.82 10.57
CA ILE A 375 40.37 -22.22 9.19
C ILE A 375 39.76 -21.08 8.34
N PRO A 376 40.39 -20.71 7.21
CA PRO A 376 39.82 -19.75 6.25
C PRO A 376 38.82 -20.44 5.30
N VAL A 377 37.60 -19.92 5.23
CA VAL A 377 36.64 -20.26 4.17
C VAL A 377 36.97 -19.46 2.91
N LYS A 378 36.90 -20.11 1.75
CA LYS A 378 37.29 -19.55 0.45
C LYS A 378 36.04 -18.99 -0.23
N ASP A 379 35.96 -17.68 -0.41
CA ASP A 379 34.84 -17.05 -1.14
C ASP A 379 34.76 -17.59 -2.56
N GLN A 380 33.70 -18.33 -2.87
CA GLN A 380 33.39 -18.78 -4.22
C GLN A 380 32.47 -17.76 -4.88
N SER A 381 32.91 -17.16 -5.98
CA SER A 381 32.14 -16.15 -6.71
C SER A 381 30.98 -16.81 -7.47
N ASP A 382 29.75 -16.60 -6.99
CA ASP A 382 28.54 -17.04 -7.68
C ASP A 382 28.34 -16.33 -9.02
N ASN A 383 28.53 -17.08 -10.11
CA ASN A 383 28.09 -16.70 -11.45
C ASN A 383 26.59 -16.97 -11.61
N SER A 384 25.71 -16.11 -11.04
CA SER A 384 24.27 -16.21 -11.30
C SER A 384 23.90 -15.59 -12.66
N THR A 385 23.07 -16.30 -13.42
CA THR A 385 22.63 -15.87 -14.76
C THR A 385 21.57 -14.75 -14.64
N PRO A 386 21.59 -13.67 -15.46
CA PRO A 386 20.83 -12.44 -15.19
C PRO A 386 19.28 -12.53 -15.16
N GLY A 387 18.70 -13.70 -15.45
CA GLY A 387 17.24 -13.89 -15.54
C GLY A 387 16.55 -14.41 -14.28
N THR A 388 17.30 -14.86 -13.25
CA THR A 388 16.72 -15.58 -12.10
C THR A 388 16.41 -14.65 -10.92
N ASP A 389 17.33 -13.74 -10.58
CA ASP A 389 17.25 -12.82 -9.43
C ASP A 389 15.91 -12.06 -9.33
N GLY A 390 15.37 -11.65 -10.48
CA GLY A 390 14.12 -10.89 -10.54
C GLY A 390 12.91 -11.66 -9.98
N LYS A 391 12.86 -12.99 -10.10
CA LYS A 391 11.76 -13.82 -9.58
C LYS A 391 11.88 -14.05 -8.08
N ASP A 392 13.09 -14.24 -7.56
CA ASP A 392 13.30 -14.54 -6.15
C ASP A 392 13.17 -13.29 -5.27
N PHE A 393 13.56 -12.11 -5.78
CA PHE A 393 13.24 -10.84 -5.12
C PHE A 393 11.72 -10.60 -5.01
N GLN A 394 10.91 -11.04 -5.98
CA GLN A 394 9.45 -10.92 -5.95
C GLN A 394 8.81 -11.87 -4.92
N LYS A 395 9.29 -13.12 -4.82
CA LYS A 395 8.89 -14.03 -3.73
C LYS A 395 9.22 -13.43 -2.37
N LEU A 396 10.45 -12.94 -2.19
CA LEU A 396 10.89 -12.29 -0.96
C LEU A 396 10.03 -11.06 -0.60
N ARG A 397 9.72 -10.18 -1.57
CA ARG A 397 8.80 -9.04 -1.37
C ARG A 397 7.43 -9.50 -0.85
N THR A 398 6.92 -10.60 -1.39
CA THR A 398 5.60 -11.17 -1.01
C THR A 398 5.65 -11.74 0.41
N TYR A 399 6.67 -12.53 0.75
CA TYR A 399 6.82 -13.07 2.11
C TYR A 399 7.01 -11.98 3.16
N LEU A 400 7.80 -10.94 2.87
CA LEU A 400 8.02 -9.82 3.79
C LEU A 400 6.75 -8.96 3.97
N LEU A 401 5.93 -8.83 2.93
CA LEU A 401 4.63 -8.18 3.05
C LEU A 401 3.71 -8.98 3.98
N LEU A 402 3.59 -10.29 3.74
CA LEU A 402 2.80 -11.20 4.58
C LEU A 402 3.27 -11.22 6.04
N LEU A 403 4.59 -11.23 6.28
CA LEU A 403 5.16 -11.14 7.63
C LEU A 403 4.84 -9.80 8.30
N GLY A 404 4.96 -8.68 7.57
CA GLY A 404 4.56 -7.37 8.07
C GLY A 404 3.08 -7.29 8.43
N ILE A 405 2.20 -7.88 7.60
CA ILE A 405 0.76 -7.97 7.87
C ILE A 405 0.46 -8.82 9.10
N LEU A 406 1.10 -9.98 9.22
CA LEU A 406 0.93 -10.87 10.37
C LEU A 406 1.38 -10.17 11.67
N ALA A 407 2.55 -9.52 11.65
CA ALA A 407 3.03 -8.73 12.78
C ALA A 407 2.08 -7.59 13.12
N ALA A 408 1.59 -6.84 12.12
CA ALA A 408 0.65 -5.73 12.32
C ALA A 408 -0.69 -6.19 12.90
N THR A 409 -1.28 -7.28 12.39
CA THR A 409 -2.55 -7.84 12.92
C THR A 409 -2.41 -8.25 14.38
N VAL A 410 -1.44 -9.11 14.69
CA VAL A 410 -1.26 -9.70 16.02
C VAL A 410 -0.93 -8.62 17.05
N THR A 411 -0.02 -7.70 16.72
CA THR A 411 0.36 -6.63 17.66
C THR A 411 -0.75 -5.60 17.85
N PHE A 412 -1.52 -5.25 16.82
CA PHE A 412 -2.68 -4.37 16.97
C PHE A 412 -3.74 -4.99 17.89
N GLN A 413 -4.08 -6.27 17.66
CA GLN A 413 -5.05 -6.97 18.50
C GLN A 413 -4.56 -7.13 19.95
N ALA A 414 -3.31 -7.54 20.15
CA ALA A 414 -2.73 -7.71 21.48
C ALA A 414 -2.53 -6.36 22.22
N GLY A 415 -2.34 -5.25 21.50
CA GLY A 415 -2.27 -3.92 22.11
C GLY A 415 -3.64 -3.39 22.55
N LEU A 416 -4.72 -3.76 21.86
CA LEU A 416 -6.09 -3.39 22.23
C LEU A 416 -6.75 -4.37 23.21
N ASN A 417 -6.26 -5.60 23.27
CA ASN A 417 -6.69 -6.66 24.19
C ASN A 417 -5.43 -7.27 24.85
N PRO A 418 -4.87 -6.63 25.88
CA PRO A 418 -3.62 -7.05 26.50
C PRO A 418 -3.76 -8.40 27.21
N PRO A 419 -2.66 -9.16 27.38
CA PRO A 419 -2.67 -10.44 28.07
C PRO A 419 -3.26 -10.31 29.49
N GLY A 420 -4.18 -11.20 29.84
CA GLY A 420 -4.96 -11.14 31.07
C GLY A 420 -6.27 -10.35 30.96
N GLY A 421 -6.45 -9.52 29.94
CA GLY A 421 -7.67 -8.74 29.73
C GLY A 421 -7.75 -7.47 30.59
N PHE A 422 -8.98 -7.07 30.91
CA PHE A 422 -9.30 -5.84 31.63
C PHE A 422 -10.10 -6.12 32.90
N TRP A 423 -9.92 -5.30 33.92
CA TRP A 423 -10.80 -5.30 35.09
C TRP A 423 -12.22 -4.91 34.70
N THR A 424 -13.20 -5.51 35.37
CA THR A 424 -14.64 -5.27 35.12
C THR A 424 -15.28 -4.41 36.19
N ASP A 425 -14.57 -4.13 37.28
CA ASP A 425 -15.04 -3.48 38.49
C ASP A 425 -14.06 -2.40 38.97
N ASN A 426 -14.49 -1.60 39.94
CA ASN A 426 -13.68 -0.55 40.57
C ASN A 426 -13.38 -0.94 42.02
N SER A 427 -12.45 -1.88 42.22
CA SER A 427 -12.05 -2.40 43.54
C SER A 427 -10.51 -2.38 43.68
N ASP A 428 -9.99 -2.66 44.87
CA ASP A 428 -8.55 -2.90 45.17
C ASP A 428 -7.51 -1.92 44.58
N GLY A 429 -7.93 -0.69 44.24
CA GLY A 429 -7.11 0.36 43.64
C GLY A 429 -7.03 0.32 42.10
N HIS A 430 -7.76 -0.58 41.43
CA HIS A 430 -7.92 -0.61 39.97
C HIS A 430 -9.27 -0.03 39.52
N ILE A 431 -9.33 0.37 38.26
CA ILE A 431 -10.54 0.89 37.62
C ILE A 431 -10.96 -0.06 36.49
N ALA A 432 -12.25 -0.24 36.28
CA ALA A 432 -12.75 -1.05 35.18
C ALA A 432 -12.20 -0.52 33.83
N GLY A 433 -11.74 -1.44 32.97
CA GLY A 433 -11.05 -1.12 31.72
C GLY A 433 -9.53 -0.94 31.83
N ASP A 434 -8.96 -0.95 33.05
CA ASP A 434 -7.51 -1.04 33.27
C ASP A 434 -6.99 -2.45 32.94
N PRO A 435 -5.79 -2.59 32.35
CA PRO A 435 -5.22 -3.90 32.03
C PRO A 435 -4.86 -4.70 33.30
N ILE A 436 -5.35 -5.93 33.39
CA ILE A 436 -5.10 -6.80 34.56
C ILE A 436 -3.60 -7.06 34.78
N LEU A 437 -2.83 -7.18 33.70
CA LEU A 437 -1.38 -7.36 33.79
C LEU A 437 -0.64 -6.09 34.26
N GLU A 438 -1.20 -4.90 34.03
CA GLU A 438 -0.60 -3.63 34.46
C GLU A 438 -0.67 -3.47 35.98
N THR A 439 -1.80 -3.82 36.60
CA THR A 439 -1.97 -3.73 38.06
C THR A 439 -1.21 -4.83 38.80
N ILE A 440 -1.29 -6.09 38.33
CA ILE A 440 -0.63 -7.24 39.00
C ILE A 440 0.89 -7.27 38.76
N SER A 441 1.37 -6.81 37.59
CA SER A 441 2.78 -6.92 37.23
C SER A 441 3.25 -5.79 36.30
N PRO A 442 3.36 -4.54 36.80
CA PRO A 442 3.60 -3.35 35.97
C PRO A 442 4.92 -3.42 35.17
N LYS A 443 5.97 -4.04 35.73
CA LYS A 443 7.25 -4.26 35.00
C LYS A 443 7.05 -5.16 33.77
N ARG A 444 6.25 -6.21 33.91
CA ARG A 444 5.96 -7.21 32.86
C ARG A 444 5.01 -6.65 31.81
N TYR A 445 3.99 -5.90 32.24
CA TYR A 445 3.13 -5.15 31.33
C TYR A 445 3.91 -4.13 30.50
N LYS A 446 4.79 -3.32 31.12
CA LYS A 446 5.62 -2.34 30.40
C LYS A 446 6.56 -3.01 29.40
N ALA A 447 7.16 -4.15 29.74
CA ALA A 447 7.93 -4.96 28.79
C ALA A 447 7.08 -5.47 27.61
N PHE A 448 5.92 -6.07 27.88
CA PHE A 448 4.96 -6.50 26.85
C PHE A 448 4.59 -5.33 25.93
N PHE A 449 4.16 -4.22 26.51
CA PHE A 449 3.63 -3.05 25.80
C PHE A 449 4.67 -2.42 24.87
N TYR A 450 5.90 -2.16 25.36
CA TYR A 450 6.94 -1.54 24.54
C TYR A 450 7.42 -2.47 23.42
N CYS A 451 7.59 -3.77 23.68
CA CYS A 451 7.95 -4.74 22.66
C CYS A 451 6.85 -4.89 21.58
N ASN A 452 5.58 -4.96 22.01
CA ASN A 452 4.43 -5.05 21.13
C ASN A 452 4.25 -3.79 20.25
N ALA A 453 4.35 -2.60 20.85
CA ALA A 453 4.29 -1.33 20.12
C ALA A 453 5.47 -1.17 19.14
N THR A 454 6.67 -1.60 19.51
CA THR A 454 7.84 -1.62 18.62
C THR A 454 7.59 -2.50 17.41
N ALA A 455 7.12 -3.73 17.61
CA ALA A 455 6.79 -4.63 16.52
C ALA A 455 5.64 -4.10 15.64
N PHE A 456 4.61 -3.48 16.23
CA PHE A 456 3.53 -2.84 15.48
C PHE A 456 4.06 -1.74 14.54
N VAL A 457 4.78 -0.75 15.06
CA VAL A 457 5.28 0.37 14.23
C VAL A 457 6.32 -0.11 13.21
N ALA A 458 7.21 -1.03 13.59
CA ALA A 458 8.18 -1.62 12.66
C ALA A 458 7.49 -2.40 11.53
N SER A 459 6.39 -3.12 11.82
CA SER A 459 5.62 -3.84 10.81
C SER A 459 4.91 -2.90 9.82
N LEU A 460 4.38 -1.77 10.30
CA LEU A 460 3.85 -0.72 9.42
C LEU A 460 4.96 -0.08 8.57
N ALA A 461 6.16 0.10 9.11
CA ALA A 461 7.32 0.55 8.32
C ALA A 461 7.64 -0.44 7.20
N ILE A 462 7.70 -1.74 7.48
CA ILE A 462 7.89 -2.80 6.47
C ILE A 462 6.85 -2.68 5.34
N ILE A 463 5.56 -2.57 5.70
CA ILE A 463 4.46 -2.42 4.74
C ILE A 463 4.64 -1.16 3.88
N ILE A 464 4.91 0.00 4.48
CA ILE A 464 5.10 1.27 3.76
C ILE A 464 6.31 1.20 2.81
N LEU A 465 7.44 0.65 3.27
CA LEU A 465 8.66 0.44 2.48
C LEU A 465 8.43 -0.50 1.29
N LEU A 466 7.67 -1.58 1.48
CA LEU A 466 7.32 -2.55 0.45
C LEU A 466 6.30 -1.99 -0.56
N GLN A 467 5.40 -1.11 -0.12
CA GLN A 467 4.39 -0.45 -0.95
C GLN A 467 4.98 0.71 -1.78
N SER A 468 6.02 1.37 -1.29
CA SER A 468 6.65 2.50 -1.97
C SER A 468 7.49 2.09 -3.18
N HIS A 469 7.25 2.76 -4.31
CA HIS A 469 8.12 2.75 -5.50
C HIS A 469 9.19 3.88 -5.44
N LEU A 470 9.03 4.84 -4.53
CA LEU A 470 9.88 6.04 -4.42
C LEU A 470 11.21 5.82 -3.69
N ILE A 471 11.38 4.70 -2.97
CA ILE A 471 12.63 4.38 -2.25
C ILE A 471 13.56 3.65 -3.21
N THR A 472 14.04 4.40 -4.20
CA THR A 472 14.72 3.92 -5.41
C THR A 472 16.22 3.71 -5.21
N ILE A 473 16.62 3.07 -4.11
CA ILE A 473 17.96 2.46 -3.97
C ILE A 473 17.79 1.08 -3.34
N HIS A 474 17.98 0.01 -4.14
CA HIS A 474 17.87 -1.39 -3.71
C HIS A 474 18.70 -1.68 -2.45
N ALA A 475 19.91 -1.11 -2.34
CA ALA A 475 20.78 -1.28 -1.17
C ALA A 475 20.22 -0.64 0.12
N MET A 476 19.68 0.58 0.06
CA MET A 476 19.08 1.24 1.24
C MET A 476 17.81 0.49 1.66
N LYS A 477 16.96 0.10 0.69
CA LYS A 477 15.77 -0.70 0.95
C LYS A 477 16.11 -2.01 1.67
N ARG A 478 17.20 -2.71 1.31
CA ARG A 478 17.62 -3.95 1.97
C ARG A 478 18.02 -3.74 3.44
N TYR A 479 18.83 -2.74 3.74
CA TYR A 479 19.29 -2.47 5.11
C TYR A 479 18.13 -2.07 6.03
N VAL A 480 17.30 -1.11 5.62
CA VAL A 480 16.15 -0.67 6.45
C VAL A 480 15.17 -1.82 6.68
N LEU A 481 14.91 -2.62 5.65
CA LEU A 481 14.01 -3.77 5.74
C LEU A 481 14.56 -4.87 6.65
N GLN A 482 15.88 -5.10 6.66
CA GLN A 482 16.55 -5.96 7.63
C GLN A 482 16.41 -5.43 9.06
N THR A 483 16.71 -4.15 9.31
CA THR A 483 16.57 -3.53 10.64
C THR A 483 15.12 -3.62 11.14
N ALA A 484 14.14 -3.29 10.29
CA ALA A 484 12.73 -3.35 10.65
C ALA A 484 12.26 -4.80 10.91
N MET A 485 12.73 -5.79 10.14
CA MET A 485 12.43 -7.20 10.37
C MET A 485 13.03 -7.70 11.69
N THR A 486 14.25 -7.30 12.02
CA THR A 486 14.89 -7.58 13.32
C THR A 486 14.09 -6.97 14.47
N LEU A 487 13.63 -5.72 14.35
CA LEU A 487 12.77 -5.06 15.34
C LEU A 487 11.40 -5.76 15.49
N VAL A 488 10.80 -6.22 14.39
CA VAL A 488 9.56 -7.02 14.43
C VAL A 488 9.80 -8.34 15.16
N LEU A 489 10.87 -9.06 14.85
CA LEU A 489 11.18 -10.34 15.48
C LEU A 489 11.40 -10.20 16.99
N PHE A 490 12.32 -9.32 17.42
CA PHE A 490 12.58 -9.09 18.84
C PHE A 490 11.38 -8.47 19.58
N GLY A 491 10.61 -7.60 18.93
CA GLY A 491 9.40 -7.00 19.51
C GLY A 491 8.27 -8.02 19.71
N LEU A 492 7.97 -8.84 18.70
CA LEU A 492 7.02 -9.96 18.85
C LEU A 492 7.47 -10.94 19.92
N MET A 493 8.77 -11.24 19.96
CA MET A 493 9.33 -12.19 20.91
C MET A 493 9.27 -11.70 22.35
N GLY A 494 9.70 -10.47 22.60
CA GLY A 494 9.59 -9.83 23.92
C GLY A 494 8.14 -9.70 24.37
N ALA A 495 7.23 -9.34 23.46
CA ALA A 495 5.80 -9.31 23.72
C ALA A 495 5.25 -10.71 24.05
N TYR A 496 5.61 -11.75 23.32
CA TYR A 496 5.13 -13.12 23.59
C TYR A 496 5.63 -13.65 24.95
N VAL A 497 6.93 -13.50 25.24
CA VAL A 497 7.55 -13.92 26.51
C VAL A 497 6.90 -13.18 27.69
N ALA A 498 6.78 -11.85 27.61
CA ALA A 498 6.17 -11.03 28.64
C ALA A 498 4.65 -11.25 28.74
N GLY A 499 3.95 -11.52 27.64
CA GLY A 499 2.50 -11.68 27.61
C GLY A 499 2.02 -13.04 28.14
N SER A 500 2.66 -14.14 27.72
CA SER A 500 2.17 -15.50 27.96
C SER A 500 2.56 -16.09 29.32
N SER A 501 3.65 -15.61 29.93
CA SER A 501 4.32 -16.32 31.04
C SER A 501 3.82 -15.92 32.43
N ARG A 502 2.87 -16.65 33.04
CA ARG A 502 2.30 -16.30 34.36
C ARG A 502 3.33 -16.22 35.50
N LYS A 503 4.43 -16.99 35.46
CA LYS A 503 5.52 -16.99 36.46
C LYS A 503 6.85 -16.56 35.83
N PHE A 504 7.76 -15.99 36.63
CA PHE A 504 9.11 -15.62 36.18
C PHE A 504 9.88 -16.85 35.63
N SER A 505 9.80 -18.00 36.30
CA SER A 505 10.43 -19.25 35.86
C SER A 505 9.91 -19.73 34.49
N THR A 506 8.60 -19.60 34.22
CA THR A 506 8.04 -19.90 32.88
C THR A 506 8.54 -18.91 31.83
N SER A 507 8.77 -17.65 32.20
CA SER A 507 9.34 -16.64 31.29
C SER A 507 10.78 -16.96 30.92
N ILE A 508 11.59 -17.46 31.87
CA ILE A 508 12.95 -17.95 31.60
C ILE A 508 12.90 -19.14 30.64
N TYR A 509 12.02 -20.13 30.88
CA TYR A 509 11.90 -21.30 30.01
C TYR A 509 11.58 -20.93 28.56
N VAL A 510 10.58 -20.05 28.35
CA VAL A 510 10.25 -19.56 26.99
C VAL A 510 11.41 -18.79 26.38
N PHE A 511 12.10 -17.93 27.14
CA PHE A 511 13.27 -17.19 26.65
C PHE A 511 14.44 -18.11 26.25
N VAL A 512 14.72 -19.15 27.04
CA VAL A 512 15.76 -20.15 26.74
C VAL A 512 15.39 -20.98 25.51
N LEU A 513 14.15 -21.44 25.39
CA LEU A 513 13.66 -22.16 24.20
C LEU A 513 13.82 -21.30 22.93
N VAL A 514 13.46 -20.03 23.02
CA VAL A 514 13.61 -19.05 21.95
C VAL A 514 15.07 -18.82 21.57
N LEU A 515 15.95 -18.68 22.56
CA LEU A 515 17.38 -18.51 22.33
C LEU A 515 17.98 -19.76 21.66
N LEU A 516 17.57 -20.96 22.07
CA LEU A 516 17.99 -22.22 21.46
C LEU A 516 17.51 -22.34 20.00
N VAL A 517 16.25 -21.97 19.69
CA VAL A 517 15.75 -21.94 18.31
C VAL A 517 16.51 -20.89 17.47
N PHE A 518 16.79 -19.72 18.02
CA PHE A 518 17.57 -18.69 17.33
C PHE A 518 19.01 -19.16 17.04
N VAL A 519 19.69 -19.74 18.04
CA VAL A 519 21.03 -20.32 17.88
C VAL A 519 21.02 -21.46 16.86
N TYR A 520 20.03 -22.36 16.91
CA TYR A 520 19.87 -23.43 15.92
C TYR A 520 19.70 -22.87 14.50
N VAL A 521 18.86 -21.86 14.30
CA VAL A 521 18.67 -21.22 12.98
C VAL A 521 19.95 -20.53 12.50
N VAL A 522 20.66 -19.82 13.38
CA VAL A 522 21.95 -19.19 13.04
C VAL A 522 23.02 -20.23 12.69
N LEU A 523 23.14 -21.31 13.47
CA LEU A 523 24.04 -22.42 13.16
C LEU A 523 23.67 -23.08 11.84
N HIS A 524 22.39 -23.36 11.59
CA HIS A 524 21.95 -23.96 10.34
C HIS A 524 22.25 -23.05 9.13
N ILE A 525 22.13 -21.73 9.27
CA ILE A 525 22.50 -20.76 8.21
C ILE A 525 24.02 -20.62 8.02
N LEU A 526 24.83 -20.92 9.05
CA LEU A 526 26.30 -20.86 8.98
C LEU A 526 26.96 -22.16 8.51
N TYR A 527 26.25 -23.29 8.61
CA TYR A 527 26.74 -24.64 8.30
C TYR A 527 25.97 -25.33 7.15
N ALA A 528 25.07 -24.62 6.47
CA ALA A 528 24.42 -25.04 5.22
C ALA A 528 24.86 -24.16 4.05
#